data_AF-A0A8S1VWZ7-F1
#
_entry.id   AF-A0A8S1VWZ7-F1
#
_cell.length_a   1.000
_cell.length_b   1.000
_cell.length_c   1.000
_cell.angle_alpha   90.00
_cell.angle_beta   90.00
_cell.angle_gamma   90.00
#
_symmetry.space_group_name_H-M   'P 1'
#
loop_
_entity.id
_entity.type
_entity.pdbx_description
1 polymer ?
#
loop_
_entity_poly.entity_id
_entity_poly.type
_entity_poly.pdbx_seq_one_letter_code
_entity_poly.pdbx_strand_id
1 'polypeptide(L)'
;MHSIKQAKDQLQDRELNNNLTMRSISDKMDDFFGWQNHYKQDSLIRGIIHGCYHGMWGVLKYMAQNTEGSKREFKRAKDQFQRNGRIRE
;
A
#
# COMPACT_ATOMS: atom_id res chain seq x y z
N MET A 1 22.70 -3.91 10.64
CA MET A 1 22.01 -3.22 11.76
C MET A 1 21.12 -2.05 11.33
N HIS A 2 21.44 -1.31 10.26
CA HIS A 2 20.63 -0.15 9.82
C HIS A 2 19.19 -0.51 9.36
N SER A 3 19.01 -1.62 8.63
CA SER A 3 17.70 -2.03 8.11
C SER A 3 16.70 -2.45 9.18
N ILE A 4 17.16 -3.11 10.25
CA ILE A 4 16.31 -3.53 11.37
C ILE A 4 15.82 -2.32 12.16
N LYS A 5 16.68 -1.31 12.35
CA LYS A 5 16.31 -0.06 13.01
C LYS A 5 15.25 0.68 12.18
N GLN A 6 15.47 0.83 10.88
CA GLN A 6 14.48 1.44 9.98
C GLN A 6 13.14 0.69 9.97
N ALA A 7 13.16 -0.64 9.96
CA ALA A 7 11.93 -1.43 10.01
C ALA A 7 11.18 -1.21 11.33
N LYS A 8 11.89 -1.19 12.46
CA LYS A 8 11.28 -0.86 13.76
C LYS A 8 10.71 0.56 13.80
N ASP A 9 11.42 1.53 13.26
CA ASP A 9 10.96 2.92 13.20
C ASP A 9 9.68 3.03 12.34
N GLN A 10 9.62 2.34 11.20
CA GLN A 10 8.43 2.26 10.35
C GLN A 10 7.24 1.55 11.01
N LEU A 11 7.50 0.58 11.89
CA LEU A 11 6.45 -0.11 12.65
C LEU A 11 5.88 0.77 13.77
N GLN A 12 6.69 1.64 14.36
CA GLN A 12 6.28 2.58 15.40
C GLN A 12 5.69 3.88 14.83
N ASP A 13 5.97 4.19 13.57
CA ASP A 13 5.39 5.33 12.88
C ASP A 13 3.86 5.19 12.73
N ARG A 14 3.15 6.26 13.07
CA ARG A 14 1.68 6.34 12.96
C ARG A 14 1.22 6.68 11.55
N GLU A 15 2.12 7.15 10.69
CA GLU A 15 1.79 7.47 9.30
C GLU A 15 1.67 6.20 8.42
N LEU A 16 1.27 6.38 7.17
CA LEU A 16 1.21 5.30 6.20
C LEU A 16 2.62 4.95 5.71
N ASN A 17 2.90 3.68 5.51
CA ASN A 17 4.14 3.27 4.86
C ASN A 17 4.08 3.63 3.37
N ASN A 18 4.70 4.74 3.00
CA ASN A 18 4.77 5.25 1.63
C ASN A 18 6.08 4.84 0.95
N ASN A 19 6.29 3.54 0.78
CA ASN A 19 7.51 3.01 0.18
C ASN A 19 7.57 3.29 -1.34
N LEU A 20 8.56 4.07 -1.76
CA LEU A 20 8.79 4.44 -3.16
C LEU A 20 9.10 3.22 -4.06
N THR A 21 9.74 2.18 -3.53
CA THR A 21 10.01 0.94 -4.26
C THR A 21 8.71 0.22 -4.60
N MET A 22 7.74 0.17 -3.67
CA MET A 22 6.43 -0.42 -3.96
C MET A 22 5.66 0.35 -5.03
N ARG A 23 5.79 1.68 -5.05
CA ARG A 23 5.24 2.50 -6.13
C ARG A 23 5.84 2.11 -7.48
N SER A 24 7.16 2.00 -7.57
CA SER A 24 7.85 1.59 -8.81
C SER A 24 7.48 0.17 -9.26
N ILE A 25 7.33 -0.78 -8.33
CA ILE A 25 6.87 -2.15 -8.65
C ILE A 25 5.46 -2.11 -9.26
N SER A 26 4.54 -1.37 -8.63
CA SER A 26 3.18 -1.25 -9.16
C SER A 26 3.13 -0.52 -10.51
N ASP A 27 4.01 0.47 -10.73
CA ASP A 27 4.11 1.16 -12.02
C ASP A 27 4.54 0.19 -13.13
N LYS A 28 5.56 -0.64 -12.88
CA LYS A 28 6.03 -1.65 -13.84
C LYS A 28 4.97 -2.71 -14.15
N MET A 29 4.20 -3.12 -13.15
CA MET A 29 3.12 -4.09 -13.35
C MET A 29 1.97 -3.50 -14.17
N ASP A 30 1.54 -2.26 -13.87
CA ASP A 30 0.55 -1.57 -14.69
C ASP A 30 1.00 -1.46 -16.15
N ASP A 31 2.25 -1.07 -16.39
CA ASP A 31 2.80 -0.94 -17.74
C ASP A 31 2.89 -2.31 -18.44
N PHE A 32 3.29 -3.38 -17.73
CA PHE A 32 3.36 -4.75 -18.26
C PHE A 32 2.00 -5.31 -18.68
N PHE A 33 0.94 -5.00 -17.92
CA PHE A 33 -0.42 -5.44 -18.22
C PHE A 33 -1.18 -4.45 -19.13
N GLY A 34 -0.50 -3.48 -19.74
CA GLY A 34 -1.06 -2.57 -20.74
C GLY A 34 -1.93 -1.45 -20.19
N TRP A 35 -1.87 -1.17 -18.88
CA TRP A 35 -2.66 -0.12 -18.23
C TRP A 35 -1.98 1.25 -18.38
N GLN A 36 -2.13 1.87 -19.56
CA GLN A 36 -1.45 3.13 -19.91
C GLN A 36 -2.39 4.33 -20.08
N ASN A 37 -3.67 4.12 -20.44
CA ASN A 37 -4.58 5.18 -20.89
C ASN A 37 -5.59 5.68 -19.85
N HIS A 38 -5.53 5.16 -18.61
CA HIS A 38 -6.42 5.57 -17.51
C HIS A 38 -5.60 6.06 -16.31
N TYR A 39 -6.25 6.76 -15.37
CA TYR A 39 -5.60 7.14 -14.12
C TYR A 39 -5.04 5.87 -13.45
N LYS A 40 -3.72 5.84 -13.21
CA LYS A 40 -3.05 4.68 -12.57
C LYS A 40 -3.68 4.29 -11.22
N GLN A 41 -4.37 5.24 -10.59
CA GLN A 41 -5.11 5.08 -9.34
C GLN A 41 -6.30 4.10 -9.44
N ASP A 42 -6.80 3.88 -10.65
CA ASP A 42 -7.95 3.03 -10.94
C ASP A 42 -7.54 1.64 -11.47
N SER A 43 -6.23 1.40 -11.62
CA SER A 43 -5.70 0.09 -12.00
C SER A 43 -6.09 -0.96 -10.97
N LEU A 44 -6.76 -2.01 -11.45
CA LEU A 44 -7.08 -3.20 -10.67
C LEU A 44 -5.82 -3.83 -10.05
N ILE A 45 -4.74 -3.89 -10.83
CA ILE A 45 -3.49 -4.52 -10.42
C ILE A 45 -2.82 -3.69 -9.32
N ARG A 46 -2.79 -2.36 -9.49
CA ARG A 46 -2.29 -1.45 -8.47
C ARG A 46 -3.11 -1.53 -7.19
N GLY A 47 -4.44 -1.53 -7.28
CA GLY A 47 -5.29 -1.57 -6.09
C GLY A 47 -5.14 -2.88 -5.32
N ILE A 48 -4.95 -4.02 -6.01
CA ILE A 48 -4.59 -5.30 -5.36
C ILE A 48 -3.21 -5.23 -4.69
N ILE A 49 -2.16 -4.79 -5.41
CA ILE A 49 -0.80 -4.74 -4.89
C ILE A 49 -0.71 -3.82 -3.66
N HIS A 50 -1.26 -2.61 -3.76
CA HIS A 50 -1.26 -1.63 -2.67
C HIS A 50 -2.18 -2.05 -1.53
N GLY A 51 -3.31 -2.68 -1.84
CA GLY A 51 -4.22 -3.25 -0.85
C GLY A 51 -3.52 -4.30 0.02
N CYS A 52 -2.85 -5.27 -0.60
CA CYS A 52 -2.08 -6.30 0.09
C CYS A 52 -0.91 -5.71 0.88
N TYR A 53 -0.20 -4.74 0.30
CA TYR A 53 0.94 -4.08 0.96
C TYR A 53 0.53 -3.37 2.25
N HIS A 54 -0.49 -2.50 2.18
CA HIS A 54 -1.00 -1.79 3.35
C HIS A 54 -1.68 -2.76 4.33
N GLY A 55 -2.34 -3.83 3.86
CA GLY A 55 -2.90 -4.87 4.73
C GLY A 55 -1.82 -5.56 5.59
N MET A 56 -0.69 -5.91 4.97
CA MET A 56 0.45 -6.51 5.68
C MET A 56 1.05 -5.54 6.71
N TRP A 57 1.26 -4.27 6.35
CA TRP A 57 1.73 -3.26 7.30
C TRP A 57 0.73 -3.02 8.44
N GLY A 58 -0.57 -3.10 8.17
CA GLY A 58 -1.61 -3.05 9.19
C GLY A 58 -1.46 -4.14 10.25
N VAL A 59 -1.21 -5.38 9.83
CA VAL A 59 -0.95 -6.52 10.73
C VAL A 59 0.35 -6.31 11.51
N LEU A 60 1.43 -5.93 10.83
CA LEU A 60 2.74 -5.76 11.49
C LEU A 60 2.72 -4.63 12.52
N LYS A 61 2.08 -3.49 12.22
CA LYS A 61 1.92 -2.39 13.18
C LYS A 61 1.05 -2.80 14.36
N TYR A 62 0.01 -3.61 14.14
CA TYR A 62 -0.81 -4.16 15.22
C TYR A 62 0.01 -5.05 16.17
N MET A 63 0.81 -5.96 15.61
CA MET A 63 1.71 -6.83 16.40
C MET A 63 2.77 -6.02 17.17
N ALA A 64 3.18 -4.87 16.63
CA ALA A 64 4.09 -3.92 17.28
C ALA A 64 3.39 -2.97 18.27
N GLN A 65 2.13 -3.23 18.63
CA GLN A 65 1.27 -2.42 19.53
C GLN A 65 0.97 -1.00 19.02
N ASN A 66 1.26 -0.69 17.76
CA ASN A 66 0.90 0.57 17.11
C ASN A 66 -0.50 0.48 16.48
N THR A 67 -1.53 0.54 17.34
CA THR A 67 -2.92 0.41 16.93
C THR A 67 -3.42 1.55 16.04
N GLU A 68 -2.91 2.77 16.24
CA GLU A 68 -3.29 3.93 15.41
C GLU A 68 -2.75 3.78 13.98
N GLY A 69 -1.46 3.45 13.83
CA GLY A 69 -0.86 3.18 12.53
C GLY A 69 -1.54 2.01 11.83
N SER A 70 -1.82 0.93 12.57
CA SER A 70 -2.55 -0.24 12.04
C SER A 70 -3.92 0.12 11.45
N LYS A 71 -4.73 0.92 12.16
CA LYS A 71 -6.04 1.37 11.67
C LYS A 71 -5.94 2.18 10.38
N ARG A 72 -4.95 3.05 10.26
CA ARG A 72 -4.70 3.86 9.06
C ARG A 72 -4.31 3.00 7.87
N GLU A 73 -3.41 2.03 8.08
CA GLU A 73 -2.99 1.07 7.07
C GLU A 73 -4.17 0.21 6.57
N PHE A 74 -5.00 -0.33 7.47
CA PHE A 74 -6.18 -1.09 7.06
C PHE A 74 -7.23 -0.26 6.33
N LYS A 75 -7.44 1.00 6.75
CA LYS A 75 -8.30 1.93 6.01
C LYS A 75 -7.78 2.14 4.59
N ARG A 76 -6.47 2.39 4.44
CA ARG A 76 -5.84 2.56 3.14
C ARG A 76 -5.93 1.30 2.29
N ALA A 77 -5.71 0.13 2.86
CA ALA A 77 -5.85 -1.15 2.17
C ALA A 77 -7.26 -1.35 1.63
N LYS A 78 -8.28 -1.08 2.45
CA LYS A 78 -9.69 -1.09 2.03
C LYS A 78 -9.95 -0.12 0.89
N ASP A 79 -9.50 1.12 0.99
CA ASP A 79 -9.68 2.13 -0.05
C ASP A 79 -9.05 1.67 -1.39
N GLN A 80 -7.89 1.00 -1.35
CA GLN A 80 -7.23 0.46 -2.55
C GLN A 80 -8.01 -0.71 -3.16
N PHE A 81 -8.48 -1.65 -2.33
CA PHE A 81 -9.34 -2.74 -2.82
C PHE A 81 -10.68 -2.25 -3.38
N GLN A 82 -11.24 -1.17 -2.85
CA GLN A 82 -12.50 -0.59 -3.34
C GLN A 82 -12.36 0.23 -4.62
N ARG A 83 -11.14 0.69 -4.94
CA ARG A 83 -10.83 1.41 -6.19
C ARG A 83 -10.60 0.49 -7.38
N ASN A 84 -10.41 -0.81 -7.13
CA ASN A 84 -10.22 -1.86 -8.14
C ASN A 84 -11.29 -1.82 -9.24
N GLY A 85 -10.97 -1.19 -10.38
CA GLY A 85 -11.81 -1.21 -11.58
C GLY A 85 -13.02 -0.27 -11.57
N ARG A 86 -13.13 0.67 -10.62
CA ARG A 86 -14.12 1.75 -10.73
C ARG A 86 -13.55 2.83 -11.65
N ILE A 87 -13.84 2.73 -12.94
CA ILE A 87 -13.69 3.86 -13.86
C ILE A 87 -14.55 4.99 -13.29
N ARG A 88 -13.95 6.13 -12.97
CA ARG A 88 -14.73 7.33 -12.64
C ARG A 88 -15.45 7.74 -13.93
N GLU A 89 -16.78 7.72 -13.90
CA GLU A 89 -17.64 8.30 -14.96
C GLU A 89 -17.34 9.79 -15.14
#